data_AF-A0A0E3NYP5-F1
#
_entry.id   AF-A0A0E3NYP5-F1
#
_cell.length_a   1.000
_cell.length_b   1.000
_cell.length_c   1.000
_cell.angle_alpha   90.00
_cell.angle_beta   90.00
_cell.angle_gamma   90.00
#
_symmetry.space_group_name_H-M   'P 1'
#
loop_
_entity.id
_entity.type
_entity.pdbx_description
1 polymer ?
#
loop_
_entity_poly.entity_id
_entity_poly.type
_entity_poly.pdbx_seq_one_letter_code
_entity_poly.pdbx_strand_id
1 'polypeptide(L)'
;MMSLLKKEGVRQEDLARKYKMDKATAARATKKLESTGYAYRQQDPGDKRAYRVFVTKKGRSLEEKMMKIALKWDTTVFSGFSKEEKQLQTAFLERMEQNVSGIYE
;
A
#
# COMPACT_ATOMS: atom_id res chain seq x y z
N MET A 1 -3.88 2.87 -0.05
CA MET A 1 -4.13 3.60 -1.32
C MET A 1 -3.28 3.08 -2.47
N MET A 2 -1.95 3.14 -2.41
CA MET A 2 -1.08 2.73 -3.53
C MET A 2 -1.37 1.34 -4.10
N SER A 3 -1.62 0.31 -3.26
CA SER A 3 -1.98 -1.02 -3.79
C SER A 3 -3.30 -1.04 -4.57
N LEU A 4 -4.27 -0.20 -4.18
CA LEU A 4 -5.59 -0.16 -4.83
C LEU A 4 -5.54 0.55 -6.19
N LEU A 5 -4.62 1.50 -6.37
CA LEU A 5 -4.37 2.12 -7.67
C LEU A 5 -3.75 1.14 -8.67
N LYS A 6 -2.87 0.25 -8.19
CA LYS A 6 -2.24 -0.78 -9.02
C LYS A 6 -3.18 -1.95 -9.37
N LYS A 7 -4.08 -2.31 -8.46
CA LYS A 7 -5.03 -3.42 -8.65
C LYS A 7 -6.33 -3.12 -7.92
N GLU A 8 -7.43 -3.05 -8.67
CA GLU A 8 -8.76 -2.84 -8.11
C GLU A 8 -9.44 -4.14 -7.68
N GLY A 9 -10.49 -4.01 -6.87
CA GLY A 9 -11.32 -5.14 -6.44
C GLY A 9 -10.60 -6.11 -5.51
N VAL A 10 -9.53 -5.67 -4.84
CA VAL A 10 -8.77 -6.47 -3.87
C VAL A 10 -9.63 -6.66 -2.62
N ARG A 11 -9.64 -7.88 -2.06
CA ARG A 11 -10.36 -8.13 -0.80
C ARG A 11 -9.69 -7.37 0.33
N GLN A 12 -10.48 -6.83 1.24
CA GLN A 12 -9.96 -6.09 2.39
C GLN A 12 -9.01 -6.93 3.25
N GLU A 13 -9.26 -8.24 3.37
CA GLU A 13 -8.40 -9.17 4.11
C GLU A 13 -7.03 -9.37 3.44
N ASP A 14 -6.99 -9.33 2.11
CA ASP A 14 -5.73 -9.40 1.36
C ASP A 14 -4.91 -8.13 1.56
N LEU A 15 -5.56 -6.97 1.71
CA LEU A 15 -4.88 -5.74 2.10
C LEU A 15 -4.28 -5.86 3.50
N ALA A 16 -5.01 -6.45 4.45
CA ALA A 16 -4.52 -6.67 5.81
C ALA A 16 -3.24 -7.51 5.80
N ARG A 17 -3.28 -8.65 5.10
CA ARG A 17 -2.13 -9.56 4.93
C ARG A 17 -0.96 -8.88 4.23
N LYS A 18 -1.22 -8.22 3.09
CA LYS A 18 -0.18 -7.55 2.29
C LYS A 18 0.60 -6.51 3.07
N TYR A 19 -0.09 -5.78 3.93
CA TYR A 19 0.51 -4.72 4.73
C TYR A 19 0.88 -5.16 6.15
N LYS A 20 0.91 -6.47 6.43
CA LYS A 20 1.23 -7.05 7.74
C LYS A 20 0.48 -6.37 8.89
N MET A 21 -0.81 -6.06 8.68
CA MET A 21 -1.68 -5.40 9.66
C MET A 21 -2.87 -6.27 10.05
N ASP A 22 -3.40 -6.05 11.25
CA ASP A 22 -4.59 -6.76 11.71
C ASP A 22 -5.86 -6.34 10.92
N LYS A 23 -6.89 -7.19 10.97
CA LYS A 23 -8.14 -6.98 10.22
C LYS A 23 -8.88 -5.70 10.63
N ALA A 24 -8.83 -5.32 11.90
CA ALA A 24 -9.52 -4.12 12.39
C ALA A 24 -8.81 -2.85 11.91
N THR A 25 -7.48 -2.84 11.88
CA THR A 25 -6.68 -1.75 11.31
C THR A 25 -6.94 -1.60 9.81
N ALA A 26 -6.96 -2.69 9.06
CA ALA A 26 -7.31 -2.66 7.63
C ALA A 26 -8.74 -2.15 7.38
N ALA A 27 -9.69 -2.55 8.22
CA ALA A 27 -11.08 -2.10 8.15
C ALA A 27 -11.20 -0.58 8.42
N ARG A 28 -10.54 -0.07 9.47
CA ARG A 28 -10.51 1.36 9.79
C ARG A 28 -9.87 2.16 8.66
N ALA A 29 -8.73 1.70 8.14
CA ALA A 29 -8.06 2.36 7.01
C ALA A 29 -8.94 2.43 5.77
N THR A 30 -9.61 1.32 5.44
CA THR A 30 -10.50 1.25 4.27
C THR A 30 -11.74 2.14 4.45
N LYS A 31 -12.35 2.11 5.64
CA LYS A 31 -13.47 3.00 5.98
C LYS A 31 -13.07 4.47 5.92
N LYS A 32 -11.84 4.82 6.32
CA LYS A 32 -11.33 6.19 6.16
C LYS A 32 -11.27 6.59 4.69
N LEU A 33 -10.69 5.74 3.84
CA LEU A 33 -10.62 6.00 2.39
C LEU A 33 -12.01 6.21 1.77
N GLU A 34 -12.98 5.39 2.18
CA GLU A 34 -14.38 5.51 1.77
C GLU A 34 -15.02 6.82 2.25
N SER A 35 -14.90 7.16 3.53
CA SER A 35 -15.45 8.41 4.09
C SER A 35 -14.87 9.67 3.45
N THR A 36 -13.61 9.61 2.99
CA THR A 36 -12.95 10.71 2.27
C THR A 36 -13.27 10.73 0.77
N GLY A 37 -14.04 9.76 0.29
CA GLY A 37 -14.47 9.62 -1.10
C GLY A 37 -13.39 9.15 -2.06
N TYR A 38 -12.29 8.56 -1.57
CA TYR A 38 -11.20 8.07 -2.42
C TYR A 38 -11.34 6.60 -2.82
N ALA A 39 -12.06 5.82 -2.04
CA ALA A 39 -12.37 4.43 -2.34
C ALA A 39 -13.86 4.15 -2.11
N TYR A 40 -14.32 3.01 -2.59
CA TYR A 40 -15.63 2.47 -2.25
C TYR A 40 -15.52 0.95 -2.09
N ARG A 41 -16.47 0.36 -1.36
CA ARG A 41 -16.53 -1.08 -1.14
C ARG A 41 -17.73 -1.69 -1.85
N GLN A 42 -17.54 -2.90 -2.36
CA GLN A 42 -18.64 -3.76 -2.80
C GLN A 42 -18.52 -5.11 -2.09
N GLN A 43 -19.66 -5.72 -1.79
CA GLN A 43 -19.68 -7.06 -1.22
C GLN A 43 -19.07 -8.05 -2.21
N ASP A 44 -18.27 -8.99 -1.71
CA ASP A 44 -17.67 -10.01 -2.58
C ASP A 44 -18.76 -10.96 -3.10
N PRO A 45 -18.83 -11.21 -4.41
CA PRO A 45 -19.87 -12.06 -4.98
C PRO A 45 -19.74 -13.54 -4.57
N GLY A 46 -18.53 -13.99 -4.21
CA GLY A 46 -18.27 -15.35 -3.74
C GLY A 46 -18.28 -15.51 -2.23
N ASP A 47 -18.27 -14.42 -1.46
CA ASP A 47 -18.33 -14.44 0.00
C ASP A 47 -19.03 -13.18 0.55
N LYS A 48 -20.28 -13.34 0.99
CA LYS A 48 -21.07 -12.23 1.56
C LYS A 48 -20.45 -11.61 2.82
N ARG A 49 -19.49 -12.26 3.47
CA ARG A 49 -18.79 -11.72 4.63
C ARG A 49 -17.58 -10.86 4.24
N ALA A 50 -17.13 -10.95 2.99
CA ALA A 50 -15.99 -10.22 2.48
C ALA A 50 -16.42 -8.98 1.68
N TYR A 51 -15.51 -7.99 1.65
CA TYR A 51 -15.64 -6.78 0.83
C TYR A 51 -14.44 -6.64 -0.09
N ARG A 52 -14.72 -6.25 -1.32
CA ARG A 52 -13.74 -5.81 -2.31
C ARG A 52 -13.67 -4.29 -2.30
N VAL A 53 -12.45 -3.77 -2.39
CA VAL A 53 -12.19 -2.34 -2.34
C VAL A 53 -11.79 -1.85 -3.73
N PHE A 54 -12.40 -0.75 -4.15
CA PHE A 54 -12.20 -0.11 -5.46
C PHE A 54 -11.87 1.36 -5.28
N VAL A 55 -11.22 1.97 -6.28
CA VAL A 55 -10.82 3.38 -6.22
C VAL A 55 -11.87 4.23 -6.95
N THR A 56 -12.22 5.38 -6.38
CA THR A 56 -13.10 6.35 -7.06
C THR A 56 -12.32 7.17 -8.09
N LYS A 57 -13.02 7.93 -8.94
CA LYS A 57 -12.37 8.95 -9.79
C LYS A 57 -11.52 9.94 -8.98
N LYS A 58 -12.02 10.37 -7.81
CA LYS A 58 -11.29 11.23 -6.87
C LYS A 58 -10.06 10.54 -6.28
N GLY A 59 -10.12 9.24 -6.02
CA GLY A 59 -8.97 8.46 -5.58
C GLY A 59 -7.90 8.34 -6.66
N ARG A 60 -8.32 8.12 -7.91
CA ARG A 60 -7.40 8.05 -9.06
C ARG A 60 -6.71 9.38 -9.33
N SER A 61 -7.38 10.52 -9.16
CA SER A 61 -6.73 11.82 -9.32
C SER A 61 -5.65 12.14 -8.27
N LEU A 62 -5.53 11.33 -7.20
CA LEU A 62 -4.39 11.43 -6.27
C LEU A 62 -3.12 10.76 -6.80
N GLU A 63 -3.21 9.86 -7.78
CA GLU A 63 -2.09 9.04 -8.24
C GLU A 63 -0.89 9.89 -8.66
N GLU A 64 -1.12 10.89 -9.53
CA GLU A 64 -0.07 11.81 -9.97
C GLU A 64 0.56 12.58 -8.81
N LYS A 65 -0.26 13.06 -7.86
CA LYS A 65 0.23 13.80 -6.69
C LYS A 65 1.11 12.90 -5.80
N MET A 66 0.69 11.66 -5.57
CA MET A 66 1.47 10.69 -4.80
C MET A 66 2.78 10.33 -5.50
N MET A 67 2.77 10.13 -6.82
CA MET A 67 4.00 9.85 -7.57
C MET A 67 4.99 11.02 -7.52
N LYS A 68 4.51 12.27 -7.65
CA LYS A 68 5.35 13.46 -7.51
C LYS A 68 5.99 13.56 -6.14
N ILE A 69 5.22 13.30 -5.08
CA ILE A 69 5.75 13.30 -3.70
C ILE A 69 6.76 12.18 -3.51
N ALA A 70 6.47 10.97 -3.98
CA ALA A 70 7.36 9.81 -3.89
C ALA A 70 8.70 10.07 -4.60
N LEU A 71 8.65 10.64 -5.82
CA LEU A 71 9.86 11.00 -6.56
C LEU A 71 10.66 12.07 -5.82
N LYS A 72 10.02 13.11 -5.27
CA LYS A 72 10.70 14.14 -4.48
C LYS A 72 11.37 13.56 -3.24
N TRP A 73 10.70 12.63 -2.57
CA TRP A 73 11.28 11.91 -1.44
C TRP A 73 12.51 11.11 -1.86
N ASP A 74 12.40 10.33 -2.93
CA ASP A 74 13.50 9.51 -3.45
C ASP A 74 14.73 10.36 -3.81
N THR A 75 14.52 11.49 -4.52
CA THR A 75 15.62 12.40 -4.87
C THR A 75 16.24 13.09 -3.66
N THR A 76 15.44 13.40 -2.63
CA THR A 76 15.92 14.07 -1.42
C THR A 76 16.68 13.10 -0.52
N VAL A 77 16.10 11.95 -0.22
CA VAL A 77 16.67 10.93 0.68
C VAL A 77 17.99 10.39 0.12
N PHE A 78 18.07 10.20 -1.19
CA PHE A 78 19.25 9.69 -1.86
C PHE A 78 20.09 10.78 -2.55
N SER A 79 19.97 12.02 -2.09
CA SER A 79 20.83 13.10 -2.60
C SER A 79 22.29 12.80 -2.30
N GLY A 80 23.15 12.84 -3.32
CA GLY A 80 24.58 12.52 -3.20
C GLY A 80 24.93 11.03 -3.28
N PHE A 81 23.95 10.12 -3.37
CA PHE A 81 24.19 8.70 -3.52
C PHE A 81 24.42 8.33 -5.00
N SER A 82 25.42 7.47 -5.25
CA SER A 82 25.59 6.80 -6.53
C SER A 82 24.48 5.76 -6.77
N LYS A 83 24.38 5.26 -8.00
CA LYS A 83 23.42 4.22 -8.34
C LYS A 83 23.74 2.91 -7.59
N GLU A 84 25.02 2.62 -7.45
CA GLU A 84 25.56 1.44 -6.77
C GLU A 84 25.25 1.49 -5.27
N GLU A 85 25.39 2.67 -4.64
CA GLU A 85 25.06 2.87 -3.23
C GLU A 85 23.56 2.69 -2.95
N LYS A 86 22.69 3.16 -3.85
CA LYS A 86 21.24 2.91 -3.75
C LYS A 86 20.90 1.42 -3.85
N GLN A 87 21.56 0.70 -4.75
CA GLN A 87 21.39 -0.74 -4.90
C GLN A 87 21.85 -1.49 -3.65
N LEU A 88 23.00 -1.13 -3.09
CA LEU A 88 23.50 -1.69 -1.84
C LEU A 88 22.56 -1.41 -0.66
N GLN A 89 22.07 -0.17 -0.54
CA GLN A 89 21.09 0.19 0.48
C GLN A 89 19.81 -0.66 0.39
N THR A 90 19.33 -0.90 -0.83
CA THR A 90 18.14 -1.75 -1.05
C THR A 90 18.41 -3.18 -0.59
N ALA A 91 19.55 -3.75 -1.00
CA ALA A 91 19.95 -5.09 -0.59
C ALA A 91 20.13 -5.23 0.94
N PHE A 92 20.63 -4.19 1.61
CA PHE A 92 20.73 -4.18 3.07
C PHE A 92 19.35 -4.19 3.74
N LEU A 93 18.41 -3.37 3.27
CA LEU A 93 17.04 -3.35 3.80
C LEU A 93 16.31 -4.68 3.57
N GLU A 94 16.46 -5.30 2.41
CA GLU A 94 15.86 -6.61 2.12
C GLU A 94 16.36 -7.70 3.08
N ARG A 95 17.68 -7.73 3.33
CA ARG A 95 18.27 -8.66 4.31
C ARG A 95 17.77 -8.39 5.73
N MET A 96 17.64 -7.13 6.12
CA MET A 96 17.06 -6.76 7.42
C MET A 96 15.59 -7.19 7.52
N GLU A 97 14.78 -7.02 6.47
CA GLU A 97 13.39 -7.47 6.44
C GLU A 97 13.28 -8.99 6.60
N GLN A 98 14.15 -9.76 5.95
CA GLN A 98 14.19 -11.22 6.08
C GLN A 98 14.47 -11.63 7.53
N ASN A 99 15.47 -11.01 8.16
CA ASN A 99 15.81 -11.28 9.55
C ASN A 99 14.64 -11.01 10.50
N VAL A 100 13.92 -9.90 10.29
CA VAL A 100 12.76 -9.54 11.13
C VAL A 100 11.55 -10.43 10.86
N SER A 101 11.34 -10.85 9.61
CA SER A 101 10.19 -11.71 9.27
C SER A 101 10.27 -13.07 9.97
N GLY A 102 11.49 -13.61 10.15
CA GLY A 102 11.72 -14.83 10.92
C GLY A 102 11.47 -14.71 12.44
N ILE A 103 11.20 -13.52 12.98
CA ILE A 103 10.84 -13.33 14.40
C ILE A 103 9.35 -13.60 14.64
N TYR A 104 8.51 -13.45 13.61
CA TYR A 104 7.05 -13.58 13.71
C TYR A 104 6.51 -14.90 13.13
N GLU A 105 7.39 -15.83 12.78
CA GLU A 105 7.08 -17.25 12.51
C GLU A 105 7.22 -18.08 13.79
#